data_AF-A0A5C8AUQ5-F1
#
_entry.id   AF-A0A5C8AUQ5-F1
#
_cell.length_a   1.000
_cell.length_b   1.000
_cell.length_c   1.000
_cell.angle_alpha   90.00
_cell.angle_beta   90.00
_cell.angle_gamma   90.00
#
_symmetry.space_group_name_H-M   'P 1'
#
loop_
_entity.id
_entity.type
_entity.pdbx_description
1 polymer ?
#
loop_
_entity_poly.entity_id
_entity_poly.type
_entity_poly.pdbx_seq_one_letter_code
_entity_poly.pdbx_strand_id
1 'polypeptide(L)'
;MAKTGKAYPGEVRTWIAADDLVKFKEIARARGLKDVELAREFILNGLAIQEADLRNRLESEYAQQLRASTVEITTVIKVGVNRICAMLAKVAVATLASNKYLARLEDTEDIMKDCIGAAAKQVHAGLTDEEKAVAQAMSKKAAT
;
A
#
# COMPACT_ATOMS: atom_id res chain seq x y z
N MET A 1 3.06 27.61 53.52
CA MET A 1 1.60 27.31 53.46
C MET A 1 1.07 27.79 52.11
N ALA A 2 0.74 26.87 51.20
CA ALA A 2 0.15 27.22 49.91
C ALA A 2 -1.34 27.53 50.09
N LYS A 3 -1.75 28.76 49.78
CA LYS A 3 -3.17 29.17 49.80
C LYS A 3 -3.88 28.49 48.63
N THR A 4 -4.72 27.51 48.90
CA THR A 4 -5.58 26.85 47.90
C THR A 4 -6.77 27.75 47.58
N GLY A 5 -6.64 28.57 46.53
CA GLY A 5 -7.78 29.27 45.93
C GLY A 5 -8.76 28.28 45.30
N LYS A 6 -10.06 28.53 45.44
CA LYS A 6 -11.15 27.69 44.91
C LYS A 6 -11.01 27.54 43.38
N ALA A 7 -11.12 26.30 42.89
CA ALA A 7 -11.05 25.98 41.47
C ALA A 7 -12.35 26.38 40.76
N TYR A 8 -12.24 26.88 39.53
CA TYR A 8 -13.39 27.19 38.66
C TYR A 8 -13.92 25.91 38.00
N PRO A 9 -15.23 25.82 37.67
CA PRO A 9 -15.78 24.63 37.03
C PRO A 9 -15.21 24.51 35.60
N GLY A 10 -14.40 23.47 35.37
CA GLY A 10 -13.65 23.23 34.13
C GLY A 10 -12.12 23.29 34.27
N GLU A 11 -11.60 23.68 35.44
CA GLU A 11 -10.16 23.75 35.69
C GLU A 11 -9.61 22.36 36.04
N VAL A 12 -8.96 21.69 35.08
CA VAL A 12 -8.18 20.46 35.35
C VAL A 12 -6.88 20.87 36.05
N ARG A 13 -6.81 20.70 37.37
CA ARG A 13 -5.57 20.87 38.13
C ARG A 13 -4.74 19.59 38.06
N THR A 14 -3.88 19.50 37.06
CA THR A 14 -2.78 18.54 37.07
C THR A 14 -1.71 19.03 38.04
N TRP A 15 -1.67 18.42 39.22
CA TRP A 15 -0.65 18.74 40.22
C TRP A 15 0.68 18.16 39.76
N ILE A 16 1.63 19.03 39.43
CA ILE A 16 3.03 18.64 39.21
C ILE A 16 3.59 18.22 40.58
N ALA A 17 4.29 17.08 40.62
CA ALA A 17 4.94 16.62 41.85
C ALA A 17 5.94 17.67 42.36
N ALA A 18 6.11 17.78 43.68
CA ALA A 18 6.94 18.82 44.29
C ALA A 18 8.37 18.84 43.73
N ASP A 19 8.95 17.66 43.51
CA ASP A 19 10.31 17.49 42.97
C ASP A 19 10.43 17.94 41.50
N ASP A 20 9.39 17.71 40.69
CA ASP A 20 9.37 18.14 39.30
C ASP A 20 9.13 19.65 39.18
N LEU A 21 8.42 20.24 40.14
CA LEU A 21 8.24 21.69 40.21
C LEU A 21 9.56 22.42 40.54
N VAL A 22 10.44 21.80 41.32
CA VAL A 22 11.79 22.34 41.60
C VAL A 22 12.61 22.35 40.33
N LYS A 23 12.70 21.22 39.62
CA LYS A 23 13.40 21.12 38.33
C LYS A 23 12.85 22.12 37.31
N PHE A 24 11.53 22.23 37.23
CA PHE A 24 10.86 23.17 36.33
C PHE A 24 11.27 24.63 36.60
N LYS A 25 11.29 25.04 37.87
CA LYS A 25 11.73 26.38 38.27
C LYS A 25 13.21 26.64 38.03
N GLU A 26 14.06 25.63 38.21
CA GLU A 26 15.49 25.72 37.89
C GLU A 26 15.71 25.93 36.39
N ILE A 27 14.97 25.20 35.55
CA ILE A 27 15.01 25.37 34.09
C ILE A 27 14.50 26.76 33.69
N ALA A 28 13.42 27.25 34.33
CA ALA A 28 12.89 28.59 34.07
C ALA A 28 13.92 29.68 34.36
N ARG A 29 14.57 29.60 35.54
CA ARG A 29 15.64 30.54 35.93
C ARG A 29 16.84 30.45 35.00
N ALA A 30 17.29 29.24 34.65
CA ALA A 30 18.44 29.03 33.78
C ALA A 30 18.21 29.62 32.37
N ARG A 31 16.96 29.63 31.90
CA ARG A 31 16.56 30.22 30.62
C ARG A 31 16.12 31.68 30.70
N GLY A 32 16.08 32.27 31.89
CA GLY A 32 15.61 33.65 32.10
C GLY A 32 14.12 33.85 31.84
N LEU A 33 13.32 32.79 31.90
CA LEU A 33 11.88 32.80 31.61
C LEU A 33 11.07 32.80 32.92
N LYS A 34 9.85 33.34 32.87
CA LYS A 34 8.88 33.17 33.96
C LYS A 34 8.29 31.77 33.94
N ASP A 35 7.91 31.25 35.11
CA ASP A 35 7.28 29.94 35.27
C ASP A 35 6.11 29.71 34.29
N VAL A 36 5.30 30.75 34.05
CA VAL A 36 4.13 30.69 33.14
C VAL A 36 4.55 30.62 31.67
N GLU A 37 5.64 31.30 31.30
CA GLU A 37 6.17 31.32 29.93
C GLU A 37 6.79 29.97 29.59
N LEU A 38 7.57 29.41 30.52
CA LEU A 38 8.12 28.07 30.39
C LEU A 38 6.99 27.02 30.31
N ALA A 39 5.95 27.15 31.12
CA ALA A 39 4.84 26.19 31.13
C ALA A 39 4.11 26.19 29.78
N ARG A 40 3.86 27.38 29.24
CA ARG A 40 3.28 27.54 27.91
C ARG A 40 4.15 26.90 26.83
N GLU A 41 5.46 27.10 26.87
CA GLU A 41 6.40 26.51 25.90
C GLU A 41 6.39 24.98 25.96
N PHE A 42 6.45 24.39 27.15
CA PHE A 42 6.40 22.93 27.32
C PHE A 42 5.07 22.33 26.88
N ILE A 43 3.94 23.00 27.17
CA ILE A 43 2.61 22.55 26.72
C ILE A 43 2.54 22.56 25.19
N LEU A 44 2.98 23.65 24.55
CA LEU A 44 2.96 23.76 23.09
C LEU A 44 3.90 22.76 22.42
N ASN A 45 5.11 22.56 22.96
CA ASN A 45 6.03 21.54 22.46
C ASN A 45 5.47 20.12 22.66
N GLY A 46 4.86 19.84 23.81
CA GLY A 46 4.24 18.54 24.07
C GLY A 46 3.11 18.23 23.09
N LEU A 47 2.28 19.23 22.79
CA LEU A 47 1.22 19.11 21.77
C LEU A 47 1.79 18.90 20.37
N ALA A 48 2.82 19.66 19.98
CA ALA A 48 3.47 19.52 18.68
C ALA A 48 4.12 18.13 18.49
N ILE A 49 4.76 17.61 19.54
CA ILE A 49 5.34 16.26 19.54
C ILE A 49 4.25 15.20 19.43
N GLN A 50 3.16 15.32 20.19
CA GLN A 50 2.03 14.38 20.07
C GLN A 50 1.39 14.41 18.68
N GLU A 51 1.23 15.60 18.08
CA GLU A 51 0.69 15.73 16.73
C GLU A 51 1.63 15.11 15.69
N ALA A 52 2.94 15.32 15.83
CA ALA A 52 3.95 14.71 14.98
C ALA A 52 3.96 13.17 15.12
N ASP A 53 3.87 12.64 16.34
CA ASP A 53 3.79 11.20 16.59
C ASP A 53 2.52 10.58 15.99
N LEU A 54 1.38 11.26 16.10
CA LEU A 54 0.12 10.85 15.47
C LEU A 54 0.25 10.82 13.95
N ARG A 55 0.83 11.86 13.34
CA ARG A 55 1.08 11.90 11.90
C ARG A 55 2.03 10.80 11.45
N ASN A 56 3.15 10.62 12.16
CA ASN A 56 4.13 9.57 11.85
C ASN A 56 3.53 8.17 11.93
N ARG A 57 2.65 7.91 12.91
CA ARG A 57 1.91 6.64 13.01
C ARG A 57 0.98 6.46 11.83
N LEU A 58 0.17 7.46 11.50
CA LEU A 58 -0.74 7.42 10.35
C LEU A 58 0.01 7.21 9.02
N GLU A 59 1.12 7.91 8.81
CA GLU A 59 1.96 7.74 7.62
C GLU A 59 2.60 6.35 7.58
N SER A 60 3.04 5.81 8.73
CA SER A 60 3.59 4.47 8.82
C SER A 60 2.54 3.39 8.52
N GLU A 61 1.35 3.52 9.08
CA GLU A 61 0.21 2.62 8.83
C GLU A 61 -0.21 2.66 7.36
N TYR A 62 -0.33 3.87 6.79
CA TYR A 62 -0.64 4.04 5.38
C TYR A 62 0.45 3.42 4.48
N ALA A 63 1.72 3.64 4.78
CA ALA A 63 2.83 3.05 4.03
C ALA A 63 2.85 1.52 4.13
N GLN A 64 2.51 0.94 5.28
CA GLN A 64 2.38 -0.51 5.45
C GLN A 64 1.21 -1.06 4.63
N GLN A 65 0.05 -0.42 4.67
CA GLN A 65 -1.11 -0.81 3.85
C GLN A 65 -0.80 -0.71 2.36
N LEU A 66 -0.15 0.38 1.91
CA LEU A 66 0.23 0.54 0.51
C LEU A 66 1.17 -0.58 0.06
N ARG A 67 2.15 -0.97 0.90
CA ARG A 67 3.04 -2.10 0.61
C ARG A 67 2.27 -3.42 0.52
N ALA A 68 1.37 -3.68 1.47
CA ALA A 68 0.54 -4.88 1.46
C ALA A 68 -0.30 -4.95 0.18
N SER A 69 -1.05 -3.90 -0.15
CA SER A 69 -1.85 -3.79 -1.37
C SER A 69 -1.01 -3.94 -2.63
N THR A 70 0.20 -3.36 -2.67
CA THR A 70 1.11 -3.49 -3.81
C THR A 70 1.56 -4.94 -4.00
N VAL A 71 1.95 -5.64 -2.92
CA VAL A 71 2.36 -7.05 -2.98
C VAL A 71 1.20 -7.92 -3.45
N GLU A 72 0.00 -7.66 -2.96
CA GLU A 72 -1.20 -8.42 -3.35
C GLU A 72 -1.53 -8.25 -4.83
N ILE A 73 -1.61 -7.01 -5.32
CA ILE A 73 -1.89 -6.73 -6.73
C ILE A 73 -0.79 -7.30 -7.63
N THR A 74 0.47 -7.11 -7.26
CA THR A 74 1.61 -7.63 -8.03
C THR A 74 1.56 -9.15 -8.15
N THR A 75 1.13 -9.84 -7.10
CA THR A 75 1.00 -11.30 -7.10
C THR A 75 -0.08 -11.76 -8.08
N VAL A 76 -1.24 -11.11 -8.08
CA VAL A 76 -2.33 -11.41 -9.02
C VAL A 76 -1.88 -11.20 -10.47
N ILE A 77 -1.22 -10.07 -10.75
CA ILE A 77 -0.71 -9.76 -12.09
C ILE A 77 0.31 -10.80 -12.54
N LYS A 78 1.28 -11.16 -11.69
CA LYS A 78 2.30 -12.19 -12.03
C LYS A 78 1.67 -13.53 -12.36
N VAL A 79 0.65 -13.96 -11.61
CA VAL A 79 -0.08 -15.20 -11.91
C VAL A 79 -0.79 -15.12 -13.26
N GLY A 80 -1.46 -14.00 -13.56
CA GLY A 80 -2.10 -13.78 -14.86
C GLY A 80 -1.11 -13.80 -16.02
N VAL A 81 0.01 -13.08 -15.91
CA VAL A 81 1.08 -13.05 -16.93
C VAL A 81 1.63 -14.46 -17.19
N ASN A 82 1.88 -15.25 -16.15
CA ASN A 82 2.38 -16.61 -16.32
C ASN A 82 1.39 -17.51 -17.08
N ARG A 83 0.08 -17.36 -16.83
CA ARG A 83 -0.96 -18.09 -17.57
C ARG A 83 -1.02 -17.69 -19.03
N ILE A 84 -0.97 -16.38 -19.31
CA ILE A 84 -0.92 -15.84 -20.67
C ILE A 84 0.31 -16.36 -21.41
N CYS A 85 1.50 -16.29 -20.80
CA CYS A 85 2.73 -16.81 -21.41
C CYS A 85 2.65 -18.32 -21.67
N ALA A 86 2.11 -19.10 -20.73
CA ALA A 86 1.94 -20.55 -20.91
C ALA A 86 0.95 -20.88 -22.04
N MET A 87 -0.14 -20.13 -22.16
CA MET A 87 -1.11 -20.27 -23.25
C MET A 87 -0.47 -19.95 -24.61
N LEU A 88 0.22 -18.81 -24.72
CA LEU A 88 0.92 -18.41 -25.95
C LEU A 88 1.94 -19.47 -26.37
N ALA A 89 2.71 -20.00 -25.43
CA ALA A 89 3.67 -21.07 -25.70
C ALA A 89 2.99 -22.33 -26.23
N LYS A 90 1.87 -22.76 -25.64
CA LYS A 90 1.11 -23.94 -26.11
C LYS A 90 0.59 -23.76 -27.53
N VAL A 91 0.00 -22.59 -27.83
CA VAL A 91 -0.51 -22.32 -29.18
C VAL A 91 0.64 -22.26 -30.19
N ALA A 92 1.72 -21.56 -29.87
CA ALA A 92 2.89 -21.49 -30.75
C ALA A 92 3.50 -22.87 -31.06
N VAL A 93 3.60 -23.75 -30.05
CA VAL A 93 4.09 -25.13 -30.24
C VAL A 93 3.14 -25.91 -31.14
N ALA A 94 1.82 -25.81 -30.93
CA ALA A 94 0.84 -26.49 -31.76
C ALA A 94 0.88 -25.99 -33.21
N THR A 95 0.92 -24.68 -33.44
CA THR A 95 1.02 -24.09 -34.78
C THR A 95 2.33 -24.50 -35.47
N LEU A 96 3.46 -24.49 -34.76
CA LEU A 96 4.74 -24.93 -35.31
C LEU A 96 4.72 -26.42 -35.69
N ALA A 97 4.11 -27.28 -34.87
CA ALA A 97 3.96 -28.70 -35.15
C ALA A 97 3.07 -28.94 -36.39
N SER A 98 1.93 -28.25 -36.48
CA SER A 98 1.03 -28.31 -37.63
C SER A 98 1.71 -27.84 -38.91
N ASN A 99 2.42 -26.71 -38.88
CA ASN A 99 3.15 -26.20 -40.04
C ASN A 99 4.28 -27.15 -40.48
N LYS A 100 5.03 -27.73 -39.53
CA LYS A 100 6.07 -28.73 -39.86
C LYS A 100 5.50 -30.01 -40.46
N TYR A 101 4.31 -30.41 -40.05
CA TYR A 101 3.62 -31.58 -40.62
C TYR A 101 3.11 -31.27 -42.03
N LEU A 102 2.40 -30.16 -42.21
CA LEU A 102 1.86 -29.74 -43.50
C LEU A 102 2.97 -29.49 -44.53
N ALA A 103 4.13 -28.97 -44.12
CA ALA A 103 5.26 -28.72 -45.02
C ALA A 103 5.86 -29.98 -45.64
N ARG A 104 5.48 -31.16 -45.14
CA ARG A 104 5.88 -32.47 -45.70
C ARG A 104 4.89 -33.01 -46.72
N LEU A 105 3.77 -32.32 -46.92
CA LEU A 105 2.69 -32.69 -47.84
C LEU A 105 2.64 -31.68 -49.01
N GLU A 106 2.34 -32.17 -50.21
CA GLU A 106 2.15 -31.33 -51.40
C GLU A 106 0.82 -30.54 -51.31
N ASP A 107 0.77 -29.35 -51.91
CA ASP A 107 -0.43 -28.46 -52.01
C ASP A 107 -1.14 -28.10 -50.69
N THR A 108 -0.41 -27.84 -49.62
CA THR A 108 -0.99 -27.48 -48.30
C THR A 108 -0.92 -26.00 -47.92
N GLU A 109 -0.53 -25.12 -48.85
CA GLU A 109 -0.22 -23.72 -48.56
C GLU A 109 -1.43 -22.93 -48.01
N ASP A 110 -2.63 -23.18 -48.55
CA ASP A 110 -3.86 -22.54 -48.06
C ASP A 110 -4.31 -23.12 -46.71
N ILE A 111 -4.11 -24.42 -46.49
CA ILE A 111 -4.39 -25.09 -45.21
C ILE A 111 -3.48 -24.54 -44.10
N MET A 112 -2.22 -24.24 -44.42
CA MET A 112 -1.31 -23.59 -43.47
C MET A 112 -1.79 -22.18 -43.08
N LYS A 113 -2.24 -21.38 -44.04
CA LYS A 113 -2.78 -20.03 -43.77
C LYS A 113 -4.00 -20.09 -42.85
N ASP A 114 -4.90 -21.04 -43.09
CA ASP A 114 -6.08 -21.25 -42.25
C ASP A 114 -5.70 -21.69 -40.82
N CYS A 115 -4.71 -22.58 -40.68
CA CYS A 115 -4.20 -23.01 -39.37
C CYS A 115 -3.58 -21.84 -38.58
N ILE A 116 -2.83 -20.97 -39.24
CA ILE A 116 -2.24 -19.76 -38.63
C ILE A 116 -3.35 -18.79 -38.22
N GLY A 117 -4.35 -18.58 -39.08
CA GLY A 117 -5.50 -17.73 -38.78
C GLY A 117 -6.34 -18.24 -37.61
N ALA A 118 -6.57 -19.55 -37.51
CA ALA A 118 -7.25 -20.19 -36.39
C ALA A 118 -6.46 -20.05 -35.08
N ALA A 119 -5.14 -20.26 -35.13
CA ALA A 119 -4.26 -20.08 -33.98
C ALA A 119 -4.27 -18.63 -33.47
N ALA A 120 -4.23 -17.64 -34.38
CA ALA A 120 -4.31 -16.23 -34.01
C ALA A 120 -5.64 -15.88 -33.32
N LYS A 121 -6.77 -16.41 -33.83
CA LYS A 121 -8.09 -16.25 -33.19
C LYS A 121 -8.12 -16.89 -31.80
N GLN A 122 -7.54 -18.07 -31.65
CA GLN A 122 -7.47 -18.78 -30.37
C GLN A 122 -6.64 -18.00 -29.32
N VAL A 123 -5.50 -17.44 -29.73
CA VAL A 123 -4.70 -16.55 -28.87
C VAL A 123 -5.51 -15.34 -28.44
N HIS A 124 -6.19 -14.70 -29.38
CA HIS A 124 -6.94 -13.48 -29.08
C HIS A 124 -8.09 -13.73 -28.11
N ALA A 125 -8.87 -14.79 -28.33
CA ALA A 125 -9.94 -15.19 -27.42
C ALA A 125 -9.42 -15.53 -26.01
N GLY A 126 -8.34 -16.32 -25.93
CA GLY A 126 -7.74 -16.68 -24.66
C GLY A 126 -7.13 -15.50 -23.89
N LEU A 127 -6.57 -14.50 -24.60
CA LEU A 127 -6.11 -13.26 -23.99
C LEU A 127 -7.26 -12.48 -23.37
N THR A 128 -8.39 -12.35 -24.07
CA THR A 128 -9.58 -11.67 -23.56
C THR A 128 -10.14 -12.36 -22.31
N ASP A 129 -10.11 -13.68 -22.26
CA ASP A 129 -10.61 -14.44 -21.12
C ASP A 129 -9.68 -14.33 -19.90
N GLU A 130 -8.35 -14.39 -20.09
CA GLU A 130 -7.39 -14.19 -19.01
C GLU A 130 -7.39 -12.74 -18.50
N GLU A 131 -7.56 -11.74 -19.38
CA GLU A 131 -7.73 -10.34 -18.97
C GLU A 131 -8.94 -10.17 -18.05
N LYS A 132 -10.10 -10.76 -18.42
CA LYS A 132 -11.29 -10.78 -17.56
C LYS A 132 -11.04 -11.50 -16.24
N ALA A 133 -10.32 -12.62 -16.26
CA ALA A 133 -10.00 -13.38 -15.05
C ALA A 133 -9.13 -12.58 -14.08
N VAL A 134 -8.12 -11.86 -14.59
CA VAL A 134 -7.28 -10.96 -13.80
C VAL A 134 -8.10 -9.80 -13.23
N ALA A 135 -8.93 -9.15 -14.05
CA ALA A 135 -9.80 -8.07 -13.61
C ALA A 135 -10.77 -8.51 -12.49
N GLN A 136 -11.41 -9.67 -12.65
CA GLN A 136 -12.28 -10.24 -11.62
C GLN A 136 -11.53 -10.62 -10.34
N ALA A 137 -10.32 -11.16 -10.44
CA ALA A 137 -9.49 -11.49 -9.29
C ALA A 137 -9.07 -10.22 -8.51
N MET A 138 -8.76 -9.14 -9.22
CA MET A 138 -8.51 -7.83 -8.62
C MET A 138 -9.76 -7.26 -7.94
N SER A 139 -10.92 -7.30 -8.60
CA SER A 139 -12.17 -6.80 -8.01
C SER A 139 -12.61 -7.58 -6.77
N LYS A 140 -12.43 -8.91 -6.76
CA LYS A 140 -12.74 -9.74 -5.59
C LYS A 140 -11.83 -9.43 -4.40
N LYS A 141 -10.55 -9.16 -4.65
CA LYS A 141 -9.59 -8.79 -3.60
C LYS A 141 -9.76 -7.36 -3.09
N ALA A 142 -10.26 -6.45 -3.92
CA ALA A 142 -10.57 -5.08 -3.48
C ALA A 142 -11.84 -4.98 -2.61
N ALA A 143 -12.68 -6.03 -2.60
CA ALA A 143 -13.95 -6.07 -1.87
C ALA A 143 -13.87 -6.79 -0.51
N THR A 144 -12.71 -7.36 -0.17
CA THR A 144 -12.38 -7.97 1.14
C THR A 144 -11.47 -7.05 1.93
#